data_AF-A0A679I0K5-F1
#
_entry.id   AF-A0A679I0K5-F1
#
_cell.length_a   1.000
_cell.length_b   1.000
_cell.length_c   1.000
_cell.angle_alpha   90.00
_cell.angle_beta   90.00
_cell.angle_gamma   90.00
#
_symmetry.space_group_name_H-M   'P 1'
#
loop_
_entity.id
_entity.type
_entity.pdbx_description
1 polymer ?
#
loop_
_entity_poly.entity_id
_entity_poly.type
_entity_poly.pdbx_seq_one_letter_code
_entity_poly.pdbx_strand_id
1 'polypeptide(L)'
;MTFETFMTWLAHLGNLLGLLGIIVGASVAGAYILFKRFGEKWIENKFESQLEIARHEQHKEIEHLRFKINALLDRTTKLHQREFEVLPEAWSKLSDAYWEAVAFLSPFQTYPDLARMSPQHFVEFVESCRLDPWMKDDLKEKAGQERNTFYVQHIFWFRLDDAVKKIRDAHIFILKNGIFLPKDIRTQFSSLSDLIWFAVSESRSNKTYDIKPEARDKQKLFDEQGGALIKKLEGDVSERLWGKDS
;
A
#
# COMPACT_ATOMS: atom_id res chain seq x y z
N MET A 1 17.13 -100.34 56.38
CA MET A 1 16.52 -99.31 55.50
C MET A 1 16.55 -99.88 54.09
N THR A 2 15.39 -100.30 53.57
CA THR A 2 15.28 -101.11 52.36
C THR A 2 15.18 -100.22 51.12
N PHE A 3 15.73 -100.69 50.00
CA PHE A 3 15.75 -100.02 48.69
C PHE A 3 14.35 -99.53 48.23
N GLU A 4 13.29 -100.20 48.69
CA GLU A 4 11.90 -99.81 48.41
C GLU A 4 11.47 -98.47 49.06
N THR A 5 12.01 -98.10 50.22
CA THR A 5 11.69 -96.81 50.87
C THR A 5 12.35 -95.61 50.18
N PHE A 6 13.45 -95.83 49.47
CA PHE A 6 14.13 -94.79 48.70
C PHE A 6 13.43 -94.53 47.36
N MET A 7 12.94 -95.60 46.70
CA MET A 7 12.19 -95.50 45.45
C MET A 7 10.82 -94.83 45.62
N THR A 8 10.13 -95.07 46.74
CA THR A 8 8.85 -94.40 47.04
C THR A 8 9.02 -92.91 47.36
N TRP A 9 10.13 -92.52 48.02
CA TRP A 9 10.45 -91.11 48.28
C TRP A 9 10.78 -90.33 47.00
N LEU A 10 11.54 -90.94 46.07
CA LEU A 10 11.81 -90.37 44.74
C LEU A 10 10.54 -90.21 43.90
N ALA A 11 9.61 -91.16 43.97
CA ALA A 11 8.32 -91.08 43.28
C ALA A 11 7.43 -89.96 43.84
N HIS A 12 7.42 -89.76 45.17
CA HIS A 12 6.70 -88.63 45.78
C HIS A 12 7.32 -87.27 45.45
N LEU A 13 8.64 -87.17 45.33
CA LEU A 13 9.36 -85.96 44.92
C LEU A 13 9.10 -85.60 43.45
N GLY A 14 9.05 -86.61 42.56
CA GLY A 14 8.67 -86.45 41.16
C GLY A 14 7.22 -85.98 40.98
N ASN A 15 6.29 -86.49 41.79
CA ASN A 15 4.89 -86.04 41.78
C ASN A 15 4.72 -84.62 42.34
N LEU A 16 5.48 -84.22 43.36
CA LEU A 16 5.48 -82.86 43.89
C LEU A 16 6.06 -81.84 42.90
N LEU A 17 7.15 -82.19 42.20
CA LEU A 17 7.72 -81.37 41.13
C LEU A 17 6.83 -81.31 39.89
N GLY A 18 6.15 -82.41 39.54
CA GLY A 18 5.15 -82.44 38.48
C GLY A 18 3.94 -81.57 38.79
N LEU A 19 3.41 -81.62 40.02
CA LEU A 19 2.32 -80.76 40.49
C LEU A 19 2.72 -79.28 40.57
N LEU A 20 3.93 -78.96 41.05
CA LEU A 20 4.47 -77.59 41.04
C LEU A 20 4.67 -77.07 39.61
N GLY A 21 5.17 -77.90 38.70
CA GLY A 21 5.31 -77.57 37.28
C GLY A 21 3.99 -77.30 36.58
N ILE A 22 2.93 -78.05 36.91
CA ILE A 22 1.57 -77.86 36.38
C ILE A 22 0.93 -76.59 36.96
N ILE A 23 1.10 -76.31 38.25
CA ILE A 23 0.55 -75.09 38.89
C ILE A 23 1.25 -73.84 38.36
N VAL A 24 2.58 -73.86 38.21
CA VAL A 24 3.35 -72.75 37.64
C VAL A 24 3.06 -72.61 36.13
N GLY A 25 2.98 -73.71 35.38
CA GLY A 25 2.67 -73.69 33.95
C GLY A 25 1.24 -73.20 33.64
N ALA A 26 0.25 -73.62 34.42
CA ALA A 26 -1.14 -73.20 34.25
C ALA A 26 -1.36 -71.73 34.63
N SER A 27 -0.66 -71.23 35.65
CA SER A 27 -0.73 -69.81 36.04
C SER A 27 -0.02 -68.91 35.03
N VAL A 28 1.11 -69.34 34.45
CA VAL A 28 1.78 -68.63 33.35
C VAL A 28 0.93 -68.62 32.08
N ALA A 29 0.30 -69.75 31.71
CA ALA A 29 -0.58 -69.83 30.54
C ALA A 29 -1.85 -68.99 30.71
N GLY A 30 -2.46 -69.00 31.90
CA GLY A 30 -3.61 -68.16 32.24
C GLY A 30 -3.28 -66.66 32.19
N ALA A 31 -2.12 -66.28 32.74
CA ALA A 31 -1.62 -64.90 32.67
C ALA A 31 -1.36 -64.45 31.22
N TYR A 32 -0.80 -65.32 30.38
CA TYR A 32 -0.57 -65.03 28.96
C TYR A 32 -1.88 -64.83 28.18
N ILE A 33 -2.90 -65.67 28.40
CA ILE A 33 -4.20 -65.55 27.73
C ILE A 33 -4.94 -64.28 28.18
N LEU A 34 -4.90 -63.95 29.48
CA LEU A 34 -5.47 -62.72 30.01
C LEU A 34 -4.74 -61.49 29.46
N PHE A 35 -3.41 -61.49 29.46
CA PHE A 35 -2.60 -60.40 28.91
C PHE A 35 -2.81 -60.23 27.41
N LYS A 36 -2.92 -61.32 26.64
CA LYS A 36 -3.21 -61.24 25.20
C LYS A 36 -4.60 -60.65 24.94
N ARG A 37 -5.62 -61.14 25.63
CA ARG A 37 -7.01 -60.73 25.41
C ARG A 37 -7.31 -59.30 25.91
N PHE A 38 -6.73 -58.89 27.03
CA PHE A 38 -6.88 -57.53 27.56
C PHE A 38 -5.88 -56.55 26.95
N GLY A 39 -4.67 -57.01 26.62
CA GLY A 39 -3.62 -56.20 26.00
C GLY A 39 -3.99 -55.75 24.60
N GLU A 40 -4.52 -56.63 23.74
CA GLU A 40 -4.98 -56.27 22.39
C GLU A 40 -6.04 -55.15 22.45
N LYS A 41 -7.10 -55.32 23.25
CA LYS A 41 -8.15 -54.29 23.43
C LYS A 41 -7.63 -53.01 24.08
N TRP A 42 -6.73 -53.11 25.06
CA TRP A 42 -6.17 -51.93 25.72
C TRP A 42 -5.28 -51.13 24.77
N ILE A 43 -4.45 -51.81 23.98
CA ILE A 43 -3.59 -51.21 22.96
C ILE A 43 -4.44 -50.55 21.87
N GLU A 44 -5.47 -51.24 21.37
CA GLU A 44 -6.39 -50.72 20.35
C GLU A 44 -7.12 -49.47 20.84
N ASN A 45 -7.74 -49.51 22.02
CA ASN A 45 -8.38 -48.34 22.63
C ASN A 45 -7.40 -47.17 22.84
N LYS A 46 -6.15 -47.47 23.23
CA LYS A 46 -5.13 -46.43 23.43
C LYS A 46 -4.67 -45.82 22.11
N PHE A 47 -4.56 -46.61 21.04
CA PHE A 47 -4.24 -46.12 19.70
C PHE A 47 -5.40 -45.33 19.11
N GLU A 48 -6.65 -45.78 19.23
CA GLU A 48 -7.83 -45.05 18.79
C GLU A 48 -7.93 -43.70 19.50
N SER A 49 -7.78 -43.69 20.83
CA SER A 49 -7.77 -42.45 21.61
C SER A 49 -6.66 -41.49 21.18
N GLN A 50 -5.44 -41.99 20.94
CA GLN A 50 -4.34 -41.14 20.46
C GLN A 50 -4.54 -40.67 19.02
N LEU A 51 -5.14 -41.49 18.16
CA LEU A 51 -5.50 -41.10 16.79
C LEU A 51 -6.60 -40.03 16.78
N GLU A 52 -7.61 -40.13 17.65
CA GLU A 52 -8.64 -39.11 17.78
C GLU A 52 -8.07 -37.79 18.30
N ILE A 53 -7.21 -37.83 19.31
CA ILE A 53 -6.50 -36.64 19.82
C ILE A 53 -5.66 -36.01 18.72
N ALA A 54 -4.83 -36.80 18.02
CA ALA A 54 -4.00 -36.30 16.93
C ALA A 54 -4.83 -35.73 15.77
N ARG A 55 -5.92 -36.40 15.36
CA ARG A 55 -6.84 -35.89 14.33
C ARG A 55 -7.51 -34.60 14.77
N HIS A 56 -7.94 -34.50 16.02
CA HIS A 56 -8.56 -33.30 16.58
C HIS A 56 -7.59 -32.11 16.65
N GLU A 57 -6.35 -32.36 17.06
CA GLU A 57 -5.28 -31.35 17.04
C GLU A 57 -5.00 -30.88 15.61
N GLN A 58 -4.85 -31.81 14.65
CA GLN A 58 -4.70 -31.46 13.24
C GLN A 58 -5.89 -30.66 12.70
N HIS A 59 -7.13 -31.02 13.07
CA HIS A 59 -8.31 -30.29 12.62
C HIS A 59 -8.33 -28.85 13.17
N LYS A 60 -7.99 -28.68 14.45
CA LYS A 60 -7.84 -27.36 15.07
C LYS A 60 -6.75 -26.52 14.40
N GLU A 61 -5.60 -27.11 14.08
CA GLU A 61 -4.52 -26.41 13.37
C GLU A 61 -4.97 -25.96 11.97
N ILE A 62 -5.65 -26.83 11.23
CA ILE A 62 -6.18 -26.52 9.90
C ILE A 62 -7.21 -25.39 9.99
N GLU A 63 -8.15 -25.44 10.93
CA GLU A 63 -9.15 -24.38 11.12
C GLU A 63 -8.49 -23.06 11.52
N HIS A 64 -7.52 -23.08 12.42
CA HIS A 64 -6.78 -21.90 12.84
C HIS A 64 -5.95 -21.29 11.69
N LEU A 65 -5.31 -22.12 10.86
CA LEU A 65 -4.61 -21.67 9.65
C LEU A 65 -5.59 -21.09 8.64
N ARG A 66 -6.74 -21.75 8.38
CA ARG A 66 -7.80 -21.23 7.51
C ARG A 66 -8.31 -19.88 8.00
N PHE A 67 -8.55 -19.74 9.29
CA PHE A 67 -8.97 -18.48 9.89
C PHE A 67 -7.92 -17.38 9.69
N LYS A 68 -6.64 -17.66 9.96
CA LYS A 68 -5.55 -16.71 9.72
C LYS A 68 -5.43 -16.31 8.26
N ILE A 69 -5.51 -17.26 7.34
CA ILE A 69 -5.46 -17.01 5.89
C ILE A 69 -6.64 -16.11 5.50
N ASN A 70 -7.86 -16.43 5.92
CA ASN A 70 -9.04 -15.63 5.62
C ASN A 70 -8.95 -14.20 6.18
N ALA A 71 -8.43 -14.05 7.41
CA ALA A 71 -8.24 -12.73 8.01
C ALA A 71 -7.18 -11.89 7.26
N LEU A 72 -6.08 -12.52 6.82
CA LEU A 72 -5.06 -11.85 6.01
C LEU A 72 -5.60 -11.49 4.62
N LEU A 73 -6.34 -12.39 3.97
CA LEU A 73 -6.97 -12.13 2.67
C LEU A 73 -8.00 -10.99 2.75
N ASP A 74 -8.84 -10.95 3.79
CA ASP A 74 -9.80 -9.86 4.01
C ASP A 74 -9.07 -8.52 4.19
N ARG A 75 -8.01 -8.49 5.00
CA ARG A 75 -7.19 -7.29 5.19
C ARG A 75 -6.55 -6.83 3.88
N THR A 76 -5.95 -7.75 3.13
CA THR A 76 -5.31 -7.46 1.83
C THR A 76 -6.34 -6.96 0.82
N THR A 77 -7.52 -7.57 0.76
CA THR A 77 -8.62 -7.15 -0.11
C THR A 77 -9.07 -5.73 0.20
N LYS A 78 -9.28 -5.40 1.48
CA LYS A 78 -9.65 -4.05 1.92
C LYS A 78 -8.58 -3.02 1.61
N LEU A 79 -7.30 -3.40 1.75
CA LEU A 79 -6.19 -2.52 1.40
C LEU A 79 -6.18 -2.23 -0.10
N HIS A 80 -6.33 -3.25 -0.94
CA HIS A 80 -6.40 -3.06 -2.39
C HIS A 80 -7.63 -2.26 -2.81
N GLN A 81 -8.80 -2.46 -2.19
CA GLN A 81 -9.98 -1.63 -2.45
C GLN A 81 -9.68 -0.14 -2.18
N ARG A 82 -9.02 0.18 -1.06
CA ARG A 82 -8.61 1.56 -0.77
C ARG A 82 -7.56 2.07 -1.74
N GLU A 83 -6.63 1.23 -2.16
CA GLU A 83 -5.67 1.57 -3.21
C GLU A 83 -6.38 1.95 -4.52
N PHE A 84 -7.36 1.17 -4.98
CA PHE A 84 -8.15 1.45 -6.19
C PHE A 84 -8.99 2.72 -6.10
N GLU A 85 -9.41 3.13 -4.90
CA GLU A 85 -10.09 4.41 -4.69
C GLU A 85 -9.11 5.59 -4.70
N VAL A 86 -7.98 5.46 -4.00
CA VAL A 86 -7.03 6.55 -3.76
C VAL A 86 -6.13 6.82 -4.96
N LEU A 87 -5.67 5.77 -5.65
CA LEU A 87 -4.67 5.88 -6.71
C LEU A 87 -5.15 6.74 -7.89
N PRO A 88 -6.36 6.55 -8.46
CA PRO A 88 -6.85 7.38 -9.56
C PRO A 88 -7.06 8.85 -9.14
N GLU A 89 -7.53 9.08 -7.91
CA GLU A 89 -7.72 10.45 -7.42
C GLU A 89 -6.38 11.17 -7.20
N ALA A 90 -5.38 10.48 -6.63
CA ALA A 90 -4.04 11.04 -6.48
C ALA A 90 -3.41 11.37 -7.85
N TRP A 91 -3.56 10.46 -8.82
CA TRP A 91 -3.10 10.68 -10.19
C TRP A 91 -3.77 11.91 -10.83
N SER A 92 -5.09 12.03 -10.71
CA SER A 92 -5.84 13.16 -11.26
C SER A 92 -5.37 14.50 -10.67
N LYS A 93 -5.24 14.61 -9.34
CA LYS A 93 -4.78 15.86 -8.71
C LYS A 93 -3.35 16.22 -9.09
N LEU A 94 -2.46 15.23 -9.15
CA LEU A 94 -1.07 15.45 -9.54
C LEU A 94 -0.96 15.89 -11.01
N SER A 95 -1.76 15.28 -11.89
CA SER A 95 -1.82 15.65 -13.31
C SER A 95 -2.34 17.08 -13.50
N ASP A 96 -3.40 17.45 -12.79
CA ASP A 96 -3.90 18.83 -12.75
C ASP A 96 -2.81 19.81 -12.33
N ALA A 97 -2.10 19.50 -11.24
CA ALA A 97 -1.01 20.34 -10.74
C ALA A 97 0.15 20.46 -11.75
N TYR A 98 0.50 19.36 -12.42
CA TYR A 98 1.53 19.33 -13.46
C TYR A 98 1.16 20.23 -14.63
N TRP A 99 -0.04 20.07 -15.21
CA TRP A 99 -0.45 20.84 -16.38
C TRP A 99 -0.68 22.32 -16.06
N GLU A 100 -1.19 22.64 -14.87
CA GLU A 100 -1.29 24.03 -14.41
C GLU A 100 0.09 24.67 -14.27
N ALA A 101 1.07 23.93 -13.74
CA ALA A 101 2.44 24.41 -13.65
C ALA A 101 3.10 24.59 -15.02
N VAL A 102 2.92 23.66 -15.96
CA VAL A 102 3.37 23.81 -17.36
C VAL A 102 2.76 25.07 -17.98
N ALA A 103 1.45 25.25 -17.82
CA ALA A 103 0.73 26.40 -18.36
C ALA A 103 1.20 27.72 -17.72
N PHE A 104 1.55 27.73 -16.42
CA PHE A 104 2.07 28.90 -15.72
C PHE A 104 3.52 29.23 -16.09
N LEU A 105 4.39 28.21 -16.19
CA LEU A 105 5.82 28.37 -16.45
C LEU A 105 6.18 28.52 -17.93
N SER A 106 5.24 28.24 -18.83
CA SER A 106 5.49 28.30 -20.28
C SER A 106 6.09 29.66 -20.69
N PRO A 107 7.14 29.68 -21.52
CA PRO A 107 7.70 30.93 -22.06
C PRO A 107 6.76 31.60 -23.07
N PHE A 108 5.78 30.87 -23.61
CA PHE A 108 4.84 31.35 -24.62
C PHE A 108 3.52 31.82 -24.01
N GLN A 109 3.59 32.58 -22.91
CA GLN A 109 2.41 33.20 -22.32
C GLN A 109 1.79 34.20 -23.29
N THR A 110 0.48 34.07 -23.51
CA THR A 110 -0.27 35.02 -24.34
C THR A 110 -1.14 35.89 -23.45
N TYR A 111 -1.05 37.20 -23.66
CA TYR A 111 -1.86 38.19 -22.97
C TYR A 111 -2.59 39.06 -24.00
N PRO A 112 -3.79 39.58 -23.67
CA PRO A 112 -4.48 40.52 -24.53
C PRO A 112 -3.67 41.82 -24.68
N ASP A 113 -3.66 42.38 -25.89
CA ASP A 113 -3.00 43.65 -26.18
C ASP A 113 -3.93 44.83 -25.85
N LEU A 114 -3.89 45.26 -24.58
CA LEU A 114 -4.72 46.35 -24.04
C LEU A 114 -4.36 47.72 -24.62
N ALA A 115 -3.12 47.89 -25.10
CA ALA A 115 -2.65 49.12 -25.71
C ALA A 115 -3.36 49.39 -27.05
N ARG A 116 -3.83 48.34 -27.74
CA ARG A 116 -4.49 48.43 -29.06
C ARG A 116 -6.01 48.29 -29.01
N MET A 117 -6.58 48.10 -27.82
CA MET A 117 -8.03 48.03 -27.65
C MET A 117 -8.70 49.38 -27.91
N SER A 118 -9.91 49.35 -28.48
CA SER A 118 -10.77 50.54 -28.49
C SER A 118 -11.16 50.92 -27.06
N PRO A 119 -11.52 52.18 -26.80
CA PRO A 119 -11.97 52.60 -25.47
C PRO A 119 -13.11 51.74 -24.92
N GLN A 120 -14.07 51.35 -25.77
CA GLN A 120 -15.20 50.51 -25.39
C GLN A 120 -14.75 49.11 -24.97
N HIS A 121 -13.96 48.41 -25.80
CA HIS A 121 -13.47 47.07 -25.48
C HIS A 121 -12.55 47.06 -24.25
N PHE A 122 -11.80 48.14 -24.03
CA PHE A 122 -10.97 48.26 -22.85
C PHE A 122 -11.79 48.33 -21.56
N VAL A 123 -12.89 49.09 -21.54
CA VAL A 123 -13.81 49.14 -20.38
C VAL A 123 -14.41 47.76 -20.11
N GLU A 124 -14.93 47.09 -21.14
CA GLU A 124 -15.49 45.73 -21.03
C GLU A 124 -14.45 44.71 -20.52
N PHE A 125 -13.21 44.80 -21.00
CA PHE A 125 -12.12 43.96 -20.54
C PHE A 125 -11.81 44.20 -19.05
N VAL A 126 -11.68 45.46 -18.64
CA VAL A 126 -11.36 45.81 -17.25
C VAL A 126 -12.46 45.33 -16.31
N GLU A 127 -13.73 45.45 -16.69
CA GLU A 127 -14.86 44.96 -15.90
C GLU A 127 -14.82 43.45 -15.68
N SER A 128 -14.52 42.69 -16.75
CA SER A 128 -14.52 41.22 -16.74
C SER A 128 -13.23 40.57 -16.22
N CYS A 129 -12.11 41.30 -16.18
CA CYS A 129 -10.84 40.73 -15.76
C CYS A 129 -10.79 40.38 -14.26
N ARG A 130 -9.84 39.52 -13.89
CA ARG A 130 -9.66 38.98 -12.52
C ARG A 130 -9.00 39.93 -11.52
N LEU A 131 -8.59 41.12 -11.96
CA LEU A 131 -7.94 42.08 -11.08
C LEU A 131 -8.89 42.54 -9.96
N ASP A 132 -8.33 42.93 -8.81
CA ASP A 132 -9.13 43.52 -7.74
C ASP A 132 -9.71 44.88 -8.15
N PRO A 133 -10.81 45.33 -7.53
CA PRO A 133 -11.45 46.60 -7.89
C PRO A 133 -10.49 47.80 -7.94
N TRP A 134 -9.60 47.92 -6.95
CA TRP A 134 -8.63 49.01 -6.90
C TRP A 134 -7.58 48.91 -8.04
N MET A 135 -7.13 47.70 -8.36
CA MET A 135 -6.20 47.48 -9.49
C MET A 135 -6.86 47.77 -10.83
N LYS A 136 -8.17 47.52 -10.96
CA LYS A 136 -8.95 47.87 -12.15
C LYS A 136 -8.99 49.38 -12.35
N ASP A 137 -9.17 50.14 -11.28
CA ASP A 137 -9.17 51.60 -11.33
C ASP A 137 -7.78 52.14 -11.70
N ASP A 138 -6.72 51.63 -11.07
CA ASP A 138 -5.34 51.95 -11.44
C ASP A 138 -5.02 51.64 -12.91
N LEU A 139 -5.54 50.52 -13.44
CA LEU A 139 -5.37 50.12 -14.84
C LEU A 139 -6.08 51.08 -15.80
N LYS A 140 -7.25 51.62 -15.43
CA LYS A 140 -7.98 52.60 -16.26
C LYS A 140 -7.21 53.90 -16.44
N GLU A 141 -6.41 54.28 -15.45
CA GLU A 141 -5.56 55.48 -15.51
C GLU A 141 -4.33 55.32 -16.42
N LYS A 142 -3.95 54.09 -16.77
CA LYS A 142 -2.79 53.84 -17.65
C LYS A 142 -3.13 54.04 -19.12
N ALA A 143 -2.12 54.39 -19.91
CA ALA A 143 -2.25 54.60 -21.36
C ALA A 143 -1.23 53.79 -22.15
N GLY A 144 -1.59 53.43 -23.39
CA GLY A 144 -0.71 52.73 -24.32
C GLY A 144 -0.11 51.45 -23.72
N GLN A 145 1.21 51.29 -23.86
CA GLN A 145 1.94 50.09 -23.43
C GLN A 145 1.97 49.90 -21.90
N GLU A 146 1.77 50.94 -21.11
CA GLU A 146 1.72 50.82 -19.65
C GLU A 146 0.55 49.94 -19.19
N ARG A 147 -0.56 49.91 -19.95
CA ARG A 147 -1.69 49.00 -19.68
C ARG A 147 -1.26 47.54 -19.73
N ASN A 148 -0.52 47.16 -20.77
CA ASN A 148 -0.04 45.79 -20.97
C ASN A 148 0.93 45.41 -19.84
N THR A 149 1.91 46.28 -19.56
CA THR A 149 2.89 46.05 -18.49
C THR A 149 2.21 45.91 -17.13
N PHE A 150 1.29 46.82 -16.78
CA PHE A 150 0.55 46.77 -15.52
C PHE A 150 -0.27 45.48 -15.41
N TYR A 151 -1.05 45.15 -16.44
CA TYR A 151 -1.89 43.95 -16.43
C TYR A 151 -1.06 42.68 -16.27
N VAL A 152 0.00 42.51 -17.06
CA VAL A 152 0.88 41.31 -17.00
C VAL A 152 1.55 41.17 -15.63
N GLN A 153 1.98 42.28 -15.04
CA GLN A 153 2.62 42.26 -13.71
C GLN A 153 1.65 41.80 -12.61
N HIS A 154 0.39 42.24 -12.66
CA HIS A 154 -0.58 41.94 -11.61
C HIS A 154 -1.24 40.57 -11.83
N ILE A 155 -1.60 40.21 -13.06
CA ILE A 155 -2.23 38.92 -13.36
C ILE A 155 -1.31 37.74 -13.07
N PHE A 156 0.02 37.96 -13.08
CA PHE A 156 1.01 36.96 -12.66
C PHE A 156 0.66 36.35 -11.28
N TRP A 157 0.30 37.19 -10.31
CA TRP A 157 0.05 36.74 -8.94
C TRP A 157 -1.22 35.90 -8.81
N PHE A 158 -2.27 36.24 -9.55
CA PHE A 158 -3.49 35.43 -9.61
C PHE A 158 -3.23 34.05 -10.21
N ARG A 159 -2.43 34.00 -11.29
CA ARG A 159 -2.07 32.73 -11.93
C ARG A 159 -1.12 31.89 -11.08
N LEU A 160 -0.21 32.54 -10.37
CA LEU A 160 0.64 31.87 -9.39
C LEU A 160 -0.21 31.24 -8.28
N ASP A 161 -1.22 31.95 -7.76
CA ASP A 161 -2.12 31.41 -6.74
C ASP A 161 -2.89 30.18 -7.24
N ASP A 162 -3.41 30.21 -8.47
CA ASP A 162 -4.08 29.06 -9.08
C ASP A 162 -3.15 27.83 -9.15
N ALA A 163 -1.92 28.02 -9.63
CA ALA A 163 -0.92 26.96 -9.70
C ALA A 163 -0.58 26.42 -8.31
N VAL A 164 -0.28 27.30 -7.36
CA VAL A 164 0.04 26.92 -5.97
C VAL A 164 -1.11 26.17 -5.32
N LYS A 165 -2.36 26.57 -5.57
CA LYS A 165 -3.54 25.90 -5.05
C LYS A 165 -3.62 24.45 -5.56
N LYS A 166 -3.46 24.24 -6.87
CA LYS A 166 -3.45 22.89 -7.46
C LYS A 166 -2.31 22.02 -6.90
N ILE A 167 -1.11 22.58 -6.77
CA ILE A 167 0.05 21.89 -6.21
C ILE A 167 -0.21 21.48 -4.76
N ARG A 168 -0.73 22.40 -3.94
CA ARG A 168 -1.06 22.13 -2.54
C ARG A 168 -2.12 21.05 -2.42
N ASP A 169 -3.17 21.10 -3.24
CA ASP A 169 -4.25 20.12 -3.22
C ASP A 169 -3.73 18.72 -3.56
N ALA A 170 -2.85 18.59 -4.56
CA ALA A 170 -2.17 17.33 -4.88
C ALA A 170 -1.27 16.85 -3.74
N HIS A 171 -0.40 17.72 -3.22
CA HIS A 171 0.55 17.39 -2.16
C HIS A 171 -0.15 16.93 -0.87
N ILE A 172 -1.18 17.67 -0.42
CA ILE A 172 -1.96 17.31 0.78
C ILE A 172 -2.66 15.96 0.58
N PHE A 173 -3.21 15.71 -0.60
CA PHE A 173 -3.88 14.44 -0.88
C PHE A 173 -2.90 13.26 -0.83
N ILE A 174 -1.75 13.39 -1.50
CA ILE A 174 -0.69 12.36 -1.50
C ILE A 174 -0.18 12.12 -0.08
N LEU A 175 0.02 13.18 0.72
CA LEU A 175 0.49 13.05 2.10
C LEU A 175 -0.53 12.31 2.99
N LYS A 176 -1.82 12.66 2.88
CA LYS A 176 -2.88 12.05 3.69
C LYS A 176 -3.16 10.61 3.32
N ASN A 177 -3.14 10.28 2.02
CA ASN A 177 -3.56 8.98 1.52
C ASN A 177 -2.39 8.10 1.05
N GLY A 178 -1.15 8.59 1.12
CA GLY A 178 0.03 7.89 0.61
C GLY A 178 0.36 6.59 1.33
N ILE A 179 -0.27 6.28 2.46
CA ILE A 179 -0.18 4.97 3.11
C ILE A 179 -0.86 3.85 2.31
N PHE A 180 -1.79 4.20 1.42
CA PHE A 180 -2.53 3.27 0.57
C PHE A 180 -1.91 3.13 -0.82
N LEU A 181 -0.90 3.94 -1.14
CA LEU A 181 -0.21 3.90 -2.42
C LEU A 181 0.98 2.91 -2.36
N PRO A 182 1.25 2.16 -3.44
CA PRO A 182 2.50 1.42 -3.60
C PRO A 182 3.71 2.33 -3.39
N LYS A 183 4.75 1.81 -2.73
CA LYS A 183 5.90 2.60 -2.29
C LYS A 183 6.60 3.29 -3.46
N ASP A 184 6.77 2.57 -4.56
CA ASP A 184 7.37 3.02 -5.81
C ASP A 184 6.55 4.13 -6.48
N ILE A 185 5.24 3.96 -6.64
CA ILE A 185 4.34 4.98 -7.19
C ILE A 185 4.33 6.22 -6.30
N ARG A 186 4.23 6.03 -4.97
CA ARG A 186 4.28 7.13 -4.00
C ARG A 186 5.57 7.93 -4.12
N THR A 187 6.73 7.27 -4.21
CA THR A 187 8.01 7.96 -4.38
C THR A 187 8.02 8.79 -5.65
N GLN A 188 7.52 8.24 -6.77
CA GLN A 188 7.43 8.96 -8.03
C GLN A 188 6.47 10.16 -7.96
N PHE A 189 5.30 10.00 -7.32
CA PHE A 189 4.35 11.08 -7.07
C PHE A 189 4.97 12.22 -6.25
N SER A 190 5.69 11.88 -5.17
CA SER A 190 6.40 12.88 -4.36
C SER A 190 7.49 13.58 -5.18
N SER A 191 8.30 12.84 -5.94
CA SER A 191 9.34 13.44 -6.78
C SER A 191 8.78 14.40 -7.82
N LEU A 192 7.67 14.05 -8.48
CA LEU A 192 7.03 14.96 -9.43
C LEU A 192 6.43 16.18 -8.73
N SER A 193 5.75 15.98 -7.60
CA SER A 193 5.21 17.08 -6.78
C SER A 193 6.29 18.06 -6.35
N ASP A 194 7.48 17.57 -5.97
CA ASP A 194 8.61 18.39 -5.55
C ASP A 194 9.18 19.19 -6.73
N LEU A 195 9.35 18.55 -7.90
CA LEU A 195 9.81 19.23 -9.12
C LEU A 195 8.87 20.40 -9.49
N ILE A 196 7.56 20.14 -9.48
CA ILE A 196 6.55 21.16 -9.74
C ILE A 196 6.67 22.31 -8.73
N TRP A 197 6.71 21.98 -7.43
CA TRP A 197 6.79 22.98 -6.37
C TRP A 197 8.03 23.86 -6.49
N PHE A 198 9.21 23.25 -6.73
CA PHE A 198 10.45 24.01 -6.83
C PHE A 198 10.49 24.92 -8.06
N ALA A 199 10.00 24.47 -9.21
CA ALA A 199 9.95 25.30 -10.41
C ALA A 199 9.00 26.52 -10.24
N VAL A 200 7.80 26.30 -9.69
CA VAL A 200 6.84 27.38 -9.42
C VAL A 200 7.36 28.34 -8.34
N SER A 201 8.03 27.82 -7.31
CA SER A 201 8.64 28.62 -6.25
C SER A 201 9.83 29.46 -6.74
N GLU A 202 10.61 28.94 -7.68
CA GLU A 202 11.69 29.69 -8.34
C GLU A 202 11.11 30.88 -9.14
N SER A 203 10.08 30.64 -9.94
CA SER A 203 9.37 31.70 -10.67
C SER A 203 8.77 32.77 -9.73
N ARG A 204 8.16 32.35 -8.61
CA ARG A 204 7.71 33.25 -7.55
C ARG A 204 8.86 34.09 -6.99
N SER A 205 9.98 33.45 -6.67
CA SER A 205 11.15 34.12 -6.07
C SER A 205 11.76 35.14 -7.03
N ASN A 206 11.91 34.77 -8.30
CA ASN A 206 12.35 35.69 -9.36
C ASN A 206 11.49 36.94 -9.43
N LYS A 207 10.15 36.78 -9.39
CA LYS A 207 9.23 37.92 -9.44
C LYS A 207 9.23 38.75 -8.16
N THR A 208 9.30 38.11 -7.00
CA THR A 208 9.23 38.76 -5.68
C THR A 208 10.45 39.65 -5.43
N TYR A 209 11.64 39.15 -5.77
CA TYR A 209 12.91 39.82 -5.49
C TYR A 209 13.51 40.53 -6.71
N ASP A 210 12.76 40.60 -7.83
CA ASP A 210 13.20 41.14 -9.11
C ASP A 210 14.61 40.65 -9.54
N ILE A 211 14.81 39.32 -9.47
CA ILE A 211 16.11 38.71 -9.74
C ILE A 211 16.43 38.83 -11.23
N LYS A 212 17.55 39.47 -11.57
CA LYS A 212 18.04 39.64 -12.94
C LYS A 212 19.54 39.27 -13.06
N PRO A 213 19.93 38.34 -13.96
CA PRO A 213 19.06 37.48 -14.76
C PRO A 213 18.25 36.52 -13.88
N GLU A 214 17.06 36.14 -14.35
CA GLU A 214 16.18 35.21 -13.62
C GLU A 214 16.86 33.86 -13.41
N ALA A 215 16.74 33.30 -12.21
CA ALA A 215 17.16 31.92 -11.95
C ALA A 215 16.21 30.97 -12.71
N ARG A 216 16.77 29.94 -13.36
CA ARG A 216 16.00 28.98 -14.17
C ARG A 216 16.41 27.53 -13.93
N ASP A 217 17.16 27.27 -12.87
CA ASP A 217 17.72 25.94 -12.64
C ASP A 217 16.62 24.94 -12.27
N LYS A 218 15.65 25.36 -11.45
CA LYS A 218 14.53 24.51 -11.06
C LYS A 218 13.52 24.34 -12.18
N GLN A 219 13.24 25.42 -12.91
CA GLN A 219 12.39 25.35 -14.10
C GLN A 219 13.00 24.42 -15.16
N LYS A 220 14.29 24.55 -15.45
CA LYS A 220 14.99 23.68 -16.40
C LYS A 220 14.95 22.22 -15.97
N LEU A 221 15.17 21.95 -14.67
CA LEU A 221 15.05 20.59 -14.14
C LEU A 221 13.64 20.02 -14.32
N PHE A 222 12.61 20.84 -14.10
CA PHE A 222 11.22 20.47 -14.34
C PHE A 222 10.94 20.19 -15.83
N ASP A 223 11.44 21.01 -16.74
CA ASP A 223 11.28 20.82 -18.18
C ASP A 223 11.99 19.53 -18.66
N GLU A 224 13.19 19.25 -18.14
CA GLU A 224 13.99 18.07 -18.50
C GLU A 224 13.42 16.76 -17.96
N GLN A 225 12.93 16.76 -16.72
CA GLN A 225 12.53 15.53 -16.03
C GLN A 225 11.02 15.34 -15.92
N GLY A 226 10.26 16.42 -15.81
CA GLY A 226 8.83 16.40 -15.50
C GLY A 226 8.02 15.65 -16.57
N GLY A 227 8.30 15.90 -17.85
CA GLY A 227 7.61 15.25 -18.96
C GLY A 227 7.86 13.73 -19.04
N ALA A 228 9.09 13.29 -18.76
CA ALA A 228 9.41 11.87 -18.71
C ALA A 228 8.75 11.20 -17.49
N LEU A 229 8.76 11.88 -16.33
CA LEU A 229 8.23 11.35 -15.08
C LEU A 229 6.71 11.24 -15.09
N ILE A 230 5.98 12.23 -15.60
CA ILE A 230 4.51 12.18 -15.70
C ILE A 230 4.07 11.04 -16.62
N LYS A 231 4.75 10.85 -17.76
CA LYS A 231 4.44 9.78 -18.72
C LYS A 231 4.75 8.40 -18.15
N LYS A 232 5.86 8.28 -17.41
CA LYS A 232 6.19 7.02 -16.71
C LYS A 232 5.12 6.69 -15.67
N LEU A 233 4.75 7.67 -14.85
CA LEU A 233 3.71 7.52 -13.84
C LEU A 233 2.36 7.13 -14.43
N GLU A 234 1.98 7.70 -15.58
CA GLU A 234 0.77 7.30 -16.30
C GLU A 234 0.79 5.80 -16.65
N GLY A 235 1.94 5.30 -17.13
CA GLY A 235 2.16 3.88 -17.41
C GLY A 235 2.04 3.02 -16.16
N ASP A 236 2.76 3.37 -15.09
CA ASP A 236 2.76 2.63 -13.82
C ASP A 236 1.35 2.60 -13.18
N VAL A 237 0.62 3.73 -13.22
CA VAL A 237 -0.77 3.81 -12.74
C VAL A 237 -1.70 2.97 -13.61
N SER A 238 -1.58 3.06 -14.94
CA SER A 238 -2.40 2.28 -15.86
C SER A 238 -2.16 0.78 -15.71
N GLU A 239 -0.91 0.35 -15.59
CA GLU A 239 -0.55 -1.05 -15.35
C GLU A 239 -1.11 -1.52 -14.00
N ARG A 240 -1.08 -0.68 -12.97
CA ARG A 240 -1.63 -1.06 -11.67
C ARG A 240 -3.15 -1.20 -11.68
N LEU A 241 -3.85 -0.37 -12.45
CA LEU A 241 -5.31 -0.37 -12.52
C LEU A 241 -5.87 -1.41 -13.50
N TRP A 242 -5.16 -1.66 -14.61
CA TRP A 242 -5.66 -2.44 -15.76
C TRP A 242 -4.74 -3.59 -16.19
N GLY A 243 -3.57 -3.73 -15.56
CA GLY A 243 -2.60 -4.79 -15.85
C GLY A 243 -3.19 -6.17 -15.58
N LYS A 244 -2.89 -7.11 -16.48
CA LYS A 244 -3.55 -8.43 -16.65
C LYS A 244 -3.29 -9.47 -15.56
N ASP A 245 -2.75 -9.09 -14.41
CA ASP A 245 -2.44 -10.04 -13.32
C ASP A 245 -3.49 -9.97 -12.18
N SER A 246 -4.77 -9.95 -12.57
CA SER A 246 -5.91 -10.32 -11.72
C SER A 246 -6.37 -11.74 -12.00
#